data_AF-A0A2S7FDB8-F1
#
_entry.id   AF-A0A2S7FDB8-F1
#
_cell.length_a   1.000
_cell.length_b   1.000
_cell.length_c   1.000
_cell.angle_alpha   90.00
_cell.angle_beta   90.00
_cell.angle_gamma   90.00
#
_symmetry.space_group_name_H-M   'P 1'
#
loop_
_entity.id
_entity.type
_entity.pdbx_description
1 polymer ?
#
loop_
_entity_poly.entity_id
_entity_poly.type
_entity_poly.pdbx_seq_one_letter_code
_entity_poly.pdbx_strand_id
1 'polypeptide(L)'
;MYVDIRDYEEDNMYKNQVTQWGKAINIMLIYKTNLNKFFIYKQEYIQTNNRYVLTELQNIDIVKQKTGFGYKKFFKCSDCGHKRQNLYFVEDELKFTCRACISVNVYRQRTNLYDGDVKNVIIYKARRLMDYLKTNTKYSMYDIISNIPDRPKHMRQEKYAIAVKRIYFLYWMWEQCYTAEYGPAVGITPKLDKLNVQEINEMLQEDNANFVYEHFLFPQYHREAYEVLKALKDKGLIDE
;
A
#
# COMPACT_ATOMS: atom_id res chain seq x y z
N MET A 1 4.21 -7.52 -11.46
CA MET A 1 3.90 -8.68 -10.58
C MET A 1 5.19 -9.32 -10.05
N TYR A 2 5.18 -9.96 -8.88
CA TYR A 2 6.27 -10.83 -8.41
C TYR A 2 5.73 -12.11 -7.78
N VAL A 3 6.57 -13.12 -7.65
CA VAL A 3 6.32 -14.37 -6.91
C VAL A 3 7.36 -14.52 -5.80
N ASP A 4 6.94 -14.95 -4.62
CA ASP A 4 7.80 -15.30 -3.49
C ASP A 4 7.70 -16.80 -3.24
N ILE A 5 8.84 -17.49 -3.17
CA ILE A 5 8.88 -18.95 -3.04
C ILE A 5 8.18 -19.47 -1.77
N ARG A 6 7.99 -18.62 -0.77
CA ARG A 6 7.31 -18.96 0.49
C ARG A 6 5.80 -19.16 0.31
N ASP A 7 5.23 -18.60 -0.73
CA ASP A 7 3.78 -18.65 -0.98
C ASP A 7 3.36 -19.94 -1.71
N TYR A 8 4.32 -20.81 -2.04
CA TYR A 8 4.13 -22.00 -2.87
C TYR A 8 4.58 -23.27 -2.14
N GLU A 9 3.66 -24.21 -2.02
CA GLU A 9 3.87 -25.54 -1.45
C GLU A 9 4.05 -26.58 -2.55
N GLU A 10 4.82 -27.62 -2.26
CA GLU A 10 5.13 -28.70 -3.19
C GLU A 10 3.84 -29.38 -3.71
N ASP A 11 3.82 -29.70 -5.00
CA ASP A 11 2.73 -30.38 -5.71
C ASP A 11 1.39 -29.63 -5.78
N ASN A 12 1.32 -28.39 -5.29
CA ASN A 12 0.15 -27.54 -5.42
C ASN A 12 0.17 -26.72 -6.73
N MET A 13 -1.03 -26.44 -7.23
CA MET A 13 -1.26 -25.64 -8.43
C MET A 13 -1.89 -24.29 -8.04
N TYR A 14 -1.31 -23.20 -8.55
CA TYR A 14 -1.72 -21.84 -8.23
C TYR A 14 -2.10 -21.09 -9.49
N LYS A 15 -3.09 -20.20 -9.41
CA LYS A 15 -3.54 -19.37 -10.53
C LYS A 15 -3.38 -17.90 -10.17
N ASN A 16 -2.89 -17.10 -11.12
CA ASN A 16 -2.85 -15.66 -10.95
C ASN A 16 -3.24 -14.97 -12.26
N GLN A 17 -4.14 -13.99 -12.15
CA GLN A 17 -4.61 -13.21 -13.27
C GLN A 17 -3.82 -11.91 -13.32
N VAL A 18 -3.08 -11.71 -14.40
CA VAL A 18 -2.36 -10.46 -14.62
C VAL A 18 -3.26 -9.53 -15.42
N THR A 19 -3.64 -8.38 -14.83
CA THR A 19 -4.41 -7.32 -15.48
C THR A 19 -3.68 -5.98 -15.34
N GLN A 20 -3.64 -5.19 -16.43
CA GLN A 20 -3.10 -3.83 -16.41
C GLN A 20 -4.10 -2.85 -17.06
N TRP A 21 -4.24 -1.65 -16.48
CA TRP A 21 -4.95 -0.54 -17.11
C TRP A 21 -4.13 0.00 -18.30
N GLY A 22 -4.74 0.04 -19.49
CA GLY A 22 -4.14 0.62 -20.70
C GLY A 22 -3.43 -0.37 -21.65
N LYS A 23 -3.19 -1.62 -21.22
CA LYS A 23 -2.78 -2.72 -22.10
C LYS A 23 -3.71 -3.91 -21.88
N ALA A 24 -4.42 -4.35 -22.92
CA ALA A 24 -5.37 -5.46 -22.88
C ALA A 24 -4.65 -6.82 -22.80
N ILE A 25 -3.86 -7.04 -21.76
CA ILE A 25 -3.21 -8.31 -21.48
C ILE A 25 -3.97 -8.95 -20.33
N ASN A 26 -4.87 -9.87 -20.64
CA ASN A 26 -5.52 -10.74 -19.67
C ASN A 26 -4.88 -12.13 -19.78
N ILE A 27 -3.79 -12.34 -19.04
CA ILE A 27 -3.07 -13.61 -19.04
C ILE A 27 -3.37 -14.33 -17.72
N MET A 28 -3.81 -15.58 -17.84
CA MET A 28 -3.90 -16.50 -16.71
C MET A 28 -2.61 -17.30 -16.62
N LEU A 29 -1.85 -17.08 -15.56
CA LEU A 29 -0.64 -17.83 -15.25
C LEU A 29 -0.98 -18.95 -14.27
N ILE A 30 -0.49 -20.16 -14.58
CA ILE A 30 -0.58 -21.33 -13.72
C ILE A 30 0.82 -21.69 -13.24
N TYR A 31 0.97 -21.87 -11.93
CA TYR A 31 2.22 -22.29 -11.32
C TYR A 31 2.09 -23.70 -10.79
N LYS A 32 3.12 -24.51 -11.02
CA LYS A 32 3.27 -25.83 -10.42
C LYS A 32 4.67 -25.93 -9.85
N THR A 33 4.83 -26.47 -8.66
CA THR A 33 6.14 -26.64 -8.04
C THR A 33 6.37 -28.09 -7.65
N ASN A 34 7.59 -28.57 -7.79
CA ASN A 34 8.06 -29.82 -7.21
C ASN A 34 9.29 -29.53 -6.32
N LEU A 35 9.96 -30.57 -5.82
CA LEU A 35 11.12 -30.45 -4.92
C LEU A 35 12.21 -29.48 -5.40
N ASN A 36 12.49 -29.43 -6.70
CA ASN A 36 13.66 -28.76 -7.27
C ASN A 36 13.33 -27.80 -8.42
N LYS A 37 12.06 -27.67 -8.82
CA LYS A 37 11.64 -26.90 -9.98
C LYS A 37 10.32 -26.19 -9.71
N PHE A 38 10.24 -24.97 -10.23
CA PHE A 38 9.04 -24.16 -10.31
C PHE A 38 8.69 -23.95 -11.78
N PHE A 39 7.54 -24.46 -12.19
CA PHE A 39 7.02 -24.43 -13.56
C PHE A 39 5.97 -23.34 -13.68
N ILE A 40 6.03 -22.61 -14.79
CA ILE A 40 5.13 -21.50 -15.09
C ILE A 40 4.48 -21.79 -16.44
N TYR A 41 3.16 -21.82 -16.45
CA TYR A 41 2.35 -22.04 -17.64
C TYR A 41 1.49 -20.82 -17.93
N LYS A 42 1.31 -20.52 -19.21
CA LYS A 42 0.28 -19.62 -19.72
C LYS A 42 -0.94 -20.44 -20.09
N GLN A 43 -2.11 -20.06 -19.60
CA GLN A 43 -3.38 -20.60 -20.07
C GLN A 43 -3.99 -19.66 -21.11
N GLU A 44 -4.27 -20.19 -22.30
CA GLU A 44 -4.91 -19.47 -23.39
C GLU A 44 -6.17 -20.20 -23.84
N TYR A 45 -7.23 -19.45 -24.12
CA TYR A 45 -8.46 -19.99 -24.68
C TYR A 45 -8.42 -19.92 -26.21
N ILE A 46 -8.50 -21.08 -26.86
CA ILE A 46 -8.54 -21.19 -28.31
C ILE A 46 -10.00 -21.29 -28.75
N GLN A 47 -10.53 -20.19 -29.29
CA GLN A 47 -11.93 -20.09 -29.73
C GLN A 47 -12.28 -21.13 -30.79
N THR A 48 -11.39 -21.39 -31.76
CA THR A 48 -11.65 -22.31 -32.87
C THR A 48 -11.94 -23.74 -32.44
N ASN A 49 -11.39 -24.18 -31.30
CA ASN A 49 -11.52 -25.54 -30.80
C ASN A 49 -12.21 -25.60 -29.43
N ASN A 50 -12.83 -24.49 -28.98
CA ASN A 50 -13.47 -24.34 -27.68
C ASN A 50 -12.71 -24.99 -26.52
N ARG A 51 -11.39 -24.76 -26.44
CA ARG A 51 -10.52 -25.42 -25.46
C ARG A 51 -9.49 -24.48 -24.88
N TYR A 52 -9.08 -24.77 -23.65
CA TYR A 52 -7.91 -24.14 -23.06
C TYR A 52 -6.65 -24.92 -23.42
N VAL A 53 -5.60 -24.21 -23.78
CA VAL A 53 -4.26 -24.76 -23.97
C VAL A 53 -3.33 -24.18 -22.93
N LEU A 54 -2.50 -25.04 -22.35
CA LEU A 54 -1.42 -24.66 -21.45
C LEU A 54 -0.10 -24.67 -22.22
N THR A 55 0.57 -23.53 -22.24
CA THR A 55 1.90 -23.39 -22.83
C THR A 55 2.88 -23.17 -21.69
N GLU A 56 3.91 -24.01 -21.59
CA GLU A 56 4.98 -23.80 -20.61
C GLU A 56 5.80 -22.56 -21.00
N LEU A 57 5.87 -21.59 -20.10
CA LEU A 57 6.62 -20.35 -20.29
C LEU A 57 8.05 -20.47 -19.78
N GLN A 58 8.22 -21.04 -18.58
CA GLN A 58 9.50 -21.03 -17.91
C GLN A 58 9.60 -22.11 -16.83
N ASN A 59 10.80 -22.67 -16.69
CA ASN A 59 11.17 -23.57 -15.60
C ASN A 59 12.31 -22.97 -14.79
N ILE A 60 12.12 -22.88 -13.48
CA ILE A 60 13.03 -22.19 -12.57
C ILE A 60 13.54 -23.19 -11.53
N ASP A 61 14.85 -23.29 -11.36
CA ASP A 61 15.40 -24.18 -10.33
C ASP A 61 15.07 -23.66 -8.93
N ILE A 62 14.70 -24.58 -8.04
CA ILE A 62 14.58 -24.35 -6.61
C ILE A 62 15.79 -24.95 -5.93
N VAL A 63 16.48 -24.13 -5.13
CA VAL A 63 17.65 -24.55 -4.36
C VAL A 63 17.40 -24.34 -2.88
N LYS A 64 17.91 -25.27 -2.06
CA LYS A 64 17.86 -25.19 -0.60
C LYS A 64 19.22 -24.71 -0.07
N GLN A 65 19.19 -23.85 0.94
CA GLN A 65 20.39 -23.41 1.65
C GLN A 65 20.22 -23.69 3.14
N LYS A 66 21.21 -24.34 3.74
CA LYS A 66 21.25 -24.58 5.19
C LYS A 66 21.41 -23.25 5.92
N THR A 67 20.61 -23.05 6.95
CA THR A 67 20.67 -21.91 7.88
C THR A 67 20.90 -22.45 9.30
N GLY A 68 21.16 -21.58 10.27
CA GLY A 68 21.23 -21.98 11.68
C GLY A 68 19.95 -22.61 12.23
N PHE A 69 18.81 -22.47 11.52
CA PHE A 69 17.49 -22.92 11.95
C PHE A 69 16.84 -23.94 11.00
N GLY A 70 17.60 -24.52 10.04
CA GLY A 70 17.07 -25.51 9.10
C GLY A 70 17.47 -25.26 7.64
N TYR A 71 16.54 -25.44 6.71
CA TYR A 71 16.77 -25.20 5.28
C TYR A 71 15.82 -24.12 4.76
N LYS A 72 16.36 -23.16 4.02
CA LYS A 72 15.59 -22.11 3.36
C LYS A 72 15.58 -22.35 1.85
N LYS A 73 14.40 -22.31 1.23
CA LYS A 73 14.21 -22.43 -0.22
C LYS A 73 14.45 -21.09 -0.91
N PHE A 74 15.03 -21.15 -2.12
CA PHE A 74 15.26 -20.01 -2.99
C PHE A 74 15.02 -20.42 -4.44
N PHE A 75 14.51 -19.49 -5.24
CA PHE A 75 14.58 -19.58 -6.68
C PHE A 75 16.01 -19.32 -7.15
N LYS A 76 16.41 -19.98 -8.23
CA LYS A 76 17.60 -19.65 -9.01
C LYS A 76 17.17 -18.82 -10.22
N CYS A 77 17.60 -17.57 -10.29
CA CYS A 77 17.26 -16.71 -11.43
C CYS A 77 17.75 -17.33 -12.75
N SER A 78 16.88 -17.36 -13.77
CA SER A 78 17.22 -17.88 -15.11
C SER A 78 18.33 -17.09 -15.79
N ASP A 79 18.41 -15.79 -15.52
CA ASP A 79 19.27 -14.88 -16.27
C ASP A 79 20.68 -14.78 -15.66
N CYS A 80 20.78 -14.72 -14.32
CA CYS A 80 22.07 -14.57 -13.63
C CYS A 80 22.44 -15.72 -12.69
N GLY A 81 21.62 -16.77 -12.58
CA GLY A 81 21.88 -17.93 -11.73
C GLY A 81 21.86 -17.66 -10.22
N HIS A 82 21.65 -16.43 -9.77
CA HIS A 82 21.69 -16.08 -8.36
C HIS A 82 20.46 -16.58 -7.60
N LYS A 83 20.68 -16.94 -6.33
CA LYS A 83 19.63 -17.36 -5.41
C LYS A 83 18.81 -16.16 -4.95
N ARG A 84 17.49 -16.22 -5.07
CA ARG A 84 16.56 -15.16 -4.69
C ARG A 84 15.30 -15.77 -4.09
N GLN A 85 14.71 -15.08 -3.12
CA GLN A 85 13.41 -15.48 -2.60
C GLN A 85 12.28 -15.07 -3.55
N ASN A 86 12.50 -13.95 -4.26
CA ASN A 86 11.51 -13.33 -5.10
C ASN A 86 12.00 -13.25 -6.54
N LEU A 87 11.09 -13.51 -7.48
CA LEU A 87 11.27 -13.24 -8.90
C LEU A 87 10.14 -12.35 -9.40
N TYR A 88 10.44 -11.52 -10.38
CA TYR A 88 9.57 -10.47 -10.90
C TYR A 88 9.20 -10.81 -12.34
N PHE A 89 7.92 -10.66 -12.65
CA PHE A 89 7.40 -10.88 -14.00
C PHE A 89 7.79 -9.70 -14.90
N VAL A 90 8.40 -10.01 -16.04
CA VAL A 90 8.72 -9.08 -17.12
C VAL A 90 7.70 -9.33 -18.23
N GLU A 91 6.73 -8.43 -18.34
CA GLU A 91 5.57 -8.60 -19.23
C GLU A 91 5.96 -8.71 -20.71
N ASP A 92 6.89 -7.86 -21.16
CA ASP A 92 7.33 -7.82 -22.57
C ASP A 92 8.04 -9.12 -22.99
N GLU A 93 8.62 -9.85 -22.04
CA GLU A 93 9.33 -11.12 -22.29
C GLU A 93 8.57 -12.35 -21.77
N LEU A 94 7.40 -12.15 -21.15
CA LEU A 94 6.60 -13.19 -20.47
C LEU A 94 7.42 -14.13 -19.56
N LYS A 95 8.41 -13.58 -18.86
CA LYS A 95 9.34 -14.37 -18.04
C LYS A 95 9.44 -13.82 -16.61
N PHE A 96 9.87 -14.65 -15.68
CA PHE A 96 10.24 -14.26 -14.33
C PHE A 96 11.76 -14.16 -14.20
N THR A 97 12.23 -13.02 -13.72
CA THR A 97 13.66 -12.78 -13.49
C THR A 97 13.91 -12.10 -12.15
N CYS A 98 15.17 -12.02 -11.72
CA CYS A 98 15.48 -11.34 -10.45
C CYS A 98 15.50 -9.83 -10.61
N ARG A 99 15.39 -9.14 -9.46
CA ARG A 99 15.53 -7.67 -9.37
C ARG A 99 16.77 -7.12 -10.07
N ALA A 100 17.90 -7.81 -9.99
CA ALA A 100 19.15 -7.31 -10.55
C ALA A 100 19.18 -7.41 -12.09
N CYS A 101 18.37 -8.30 -12.66
CA CYS A 101 18.32 -8.54 -14.11
C CYS A 101 17.19 -7.79 -14.81
N ILE A 102 16.17 -7.33 -14.06
CA ILE A 102 15.10 -6.54 -14.66
C ILE A 102 15.60 -5.11 -14.92
N SER A 103 15.43 -4.63 -16.16
CA SER A 103 15.76 -3.27 -16.59
C SER A 103 14.78 -2.21 -16.07
N VAL A 104 13.73 -2.65 -15.39
CA VAL A 104 12.67 -1.81 -14.81
C VAL A 104 12.92 -1.68 -13.31
N ASN A 105 12.88 -0.44 -12.81
CA ASN A 105 12.90 -0.22 -11.37
C ASN A 105 11.59 -0.77 -10.75
N VAL A 106 11.66 -1.99 -10.21
CA VAL A 106 10.56 -2.67 -9.49
C VAL A 106 10.07 -1.92 -8.24
N TYR A 107 10.81 -0.91 -7.80
CA TYR A 107 10.39 0.01 -6.72
C TYR A 107 9.89 1.35 -7.24
N ARG A 108 9.80 1.57 -8.56
CA ARG A 108 9.23 2.81 -9.10
C ARG A 108 7.80 3.05 -8.64
N GLN A 109 7.06 1.97 -8.38
CA GLN A 109 5.71 2.00 -7.80
C GLN A 109 5.71 1.77 -6.27
N ARG A 110 6.83 1.35 -5.67
CA ARG A 110 6.93 1.18 -4.21
C ARG A 110 7.55 2.42 -3.58
N THR A 111 6.71 3.30 -3.08
CA THR A 111 7.15 4.53 -2.43
C THR A 111 7.77 4.28 -1.06
N ASN A 112 7.54 3.13 -0.38
CA ASN A 112 8.19 2.80 0.89
C ASN A 112 8.25 1.30 1.24
N LEU A 113 9.10 0.94 2.22
CA LEU A 113 9.22 -0.43 2.78
C LEU A 113 7.92 -0.95 3.43
N TYR A 114 6.93 -0.07 3.64
CA TYR A 114 5.69 -0.30 4.39
C TYR A 114 4.45 -0.51 3.50
N ASP A 115 4.62 -0.58 2.18
CA ASP A 115 3.54 -0.64 1.18
C ASP A 115 2.64 -1.90 1.26
N GLY A 116 2.86 -2.80 2.22
CA GLY A 116 2.01 -3.97 2.47
C GLY A 116 0.89 -3.73 3.48
N ASP A 117 0.94 -2.63 4.25
CA ASP A 117 -0.05 -2.31 5.27
C ASP A 117 -0.30 -0.80 5.32
N VAL A 118 -1.47 -0.38 4.84
CA VAL A 118 -1.91 1.02 4.81
C VAL A 118 -1.81 1.68 6.18
N LYS A 119 -2.05 0.93 7.27
CA LYS A 119 -1.99 1.41 8.65
C LYS A 119 -0.58 1.87 8.99
N ASN A 120 0.43 1.11 8.59
CA ASN A 120 1.84 1.48 8.80
C ASN A 120 2.22 2.70 7.97
N VAL A 121 1.68 2.86 6.77
CA VAL A 121 1.89 4.06 5.95
C VAL A 121 1.29 5.29 6.63
N ILE A 122 0.07 5.18 7.16
CA ILE A 122 -0.62 6.25 7.88
C ILE A 122 0.17 6.64 9.13
N ILE A 123 0.55 5.67 9.98
CA ILE A 123 1.35 5.88 11.20
C ILE A 123 2.68 6.57 10.85
N TYR A 124 3.37 6.09 9.82
CA TYR A 124 4.64 6.65 9.38
C TYR A 124 4.48 8.12 8.96
N LYS A 125 3.49 8.43 8.12
CA LYS A 125 3.22 9.81 7.65
C LYS A 125 2.87 10.74 8.80
N ALA A 126 2.06 10.29 9.73
CA ALA A 126 1.65 11.08 10.89
C ALA A 126 2.87 11.41 11.77
N ARG A 127 3.73 10.42 12.06
CA ARG A 127 5.00 10.63 12.77
C ARG A 127 5.95 11.59 12.04
N ARG A 128 6.03 11.52 10.71
CA ARG A 128 6.86 12.44 9.91
C ARG A 128 6.36 13.89 9.98
N LEU A 129 5.05 14.10 10.06
CA LEU A 129 4.49 15.44 10.29
C LEU A 129 4.77 15.93 11.71
N MET A 130 4.68 15.05 12.71
CA MET A 130 5.07 15.36 14.09
C MET A 130 6.55 15.73 14.20
N ASP A 131 7.46 14.97 13.56
CA ASP A 131 8.88 15.32 13.40
C ASP A 131 9.07 16.71 12.77
N TYR A 132 8.32 16.99 11.70
CA TYR A 132 8.38 18.27 11.00
C TYR A 132 7.95 19.45 11.91
N LEU A 133 7.04 19.20 12.84
CA LEU A 133 6.63 20.14 13.89
C LEU A 133 7.58 20.16 15.10
N LYS A 134 8.69 19.42 15.06
CA LYS A 134 9.73 19.32 16.11
C LYS A 134 9.25 18.74 17.44
N THR A 135 8.31 17.81 17.41
CA THR A 135 7.89 17.05 18.60
C THR A 135 8.50 15.64 18.62
N ASN A 136 8.42 14.97 19.77
CA ASN A 136 8.92 13.60 19.95
C ASN A 136 8.05 12.61 19.17
N THR A 137 8.64 11.79 18.30
CA THR A 137 7.93 10.81 17.44
C THR A 137 7.36 9.59 18.15
N LYS A 138 7.52 9.52 19.46
CA LYS A 138 7.14 8.36 20.26
C LYS A 138 5.67 8.29 20.63
N TYR A 139 4.86 9.29 20.28
CA TYR A 139 3.42 9.23 20.54
C TYR A 139 2.77 8.09 19.76
N SER A 140 1.88 7.38 20.44
CA SER A 140 0.97 6.43 19.80
C SER A 140 -0.03 7.21 18.94
N MET A 141 -0.73 6.53 18.01
CA MET A 141 -1.78 7.20 17.26
C MET A 141 -2.91 7.68 18.18
N TYR A 142 -3.23 6.98 19.27
CA TYR A 142 -4.23 7.43 20.26
C TYR A 142 -3.88 8.77 20.90
N ASP A 143 -2.59 9.06 21.08
CA ASP A 143 -2.14 10.26 21.76
C ASP A 143 -1.78 11.40 20.79
N ILE A 144 -1.78 11.16 19.48
CA ILE A 144 -1.14 12.07 18.53
C ILE A 144 -1.84 13.43 18.46
N ILE A 145 -3.18 13.46 18.53
CA ILE A 145 -3.98 14.68 18.44
C ILE A 145 -3.75 15.58 19.66
N SER A 146 -3.77 14.99 20.86
CA SER A 146 -3.56 15.71 22.13
C SER A 146 -2.14 16.23 22.30
N ASN A 147 -1.19 15.77 21.47
CA ASN A 147 0.23 16.12 21.57
C ASN A 147 0.74 16.90 20.35
N ILE A 148 -0.15 17.43 19.50
CA ILE A 148 0.24 18.36 18.44
C ILE A 148 0.84 19.62 19.11
N PRO A 149 2.12 19.94 18.86
CA PRO A 149 2.76 21.07 19.51
C PRO A 149 2.27 22.39 18.93
N ASP A 150 2.39 23.48 19.71
CA ASP A 150 2.20 24.84 19.19
C ASP A 150 3.10 25.12 17.98
N ARG A 151 2.68 26.10 17.16
CA ARG A 151 3.42 26.50 15.97
C ARG A 151 4.89 26.82 16.29
N PRO A 152 5.86 26.15 15.66
CA PRO A 152 7.26 26.50 15.82
C PRO A 152 7.54 27.94 15.34
N LYS A 153 8.34 28.71 16.10
CA LYS A 153 8.61 30.14 15.84
C LYS A 153 8.99 30.48 14.39
N HIS A 154 9.72 29.60 13.72
CA HIS A 154 10.26 29.78 12.35
C HIS A 154 9.30 29.29 11.25
N MET A 155 8.18 28.66 11.61
CA MET A 155 7.23 28.09 10.66
C MET A 155 6.13 29.10 10.34
N ARG A 156 5.82 29.28 9.05
CA ARG A 156 4.69 30.11 8.61
C ARG A 156 3.36 29.51 9.07
N GLN A 157 2.38 30.37 9.36
CA GLN A 157 1.09 29.94 9.92
C GLN A 157 0.36 28.98 8.98
N GLU A 158 0.39 29.23 7.67
CA GLU A 158 -0.30 28.42 6.65
C GLU A 158 0.32 27.02 6.57
N LYS A 159 1.66 26.95 6.61
CA LYS A 159 2.40 25.68 6.61
C LYS A 159 2.17 24.87 7.88
N TYR A 160 2.00 25.55 9.01
CA TYR A 160 1.66 24.90 10.27
C TYR A 160 0.22 24.37 10.23
N ALA A 161 -0.74 25.21 9.83
CA ALA A 161 -2.14 24.85 9.72
C ALA A 161 -2.35 23.62 8.83
N ILE A 162 -1.73 23.58 7.64
CA ILE A 162 -1.87 22.44 6.74
C ILE A 162 -1.25 21.15 7.31
N ALA A 163 -0.14 21.26 8.06
CA ALA A 163 0.46 20.11 8.73
C ALA A 163 -0.48 19.55 9.82
N VAL A 164 -1.10 20.42 10.61
CA VAL A 164 -2.10 20.04 11.63
C VAL A 164 -3.31 19.38 10.97
N LYS A 165 -3.90 19.99 9.94
CA LYS A 165 -5.05 19.42 9.20
C LYS A 165 -4.74 18.02 8.66
N ARG A 166 -3.54 17.82 8.10
CA ARG A 166 -3.07 16.50 7.64
C ARG A 166 -2.90 15.50 8.78
N ILE A 167 -2.45 15.91 9.96
CA ILE A 167 -2.36 15.02 11.14
C ILE A 167 -3.77 14.55 11.55
N TYR A 168 -4.74 15.46 11.63
CA TYR A 168 -6.14 15.10 11.90
C TYR A 168 -6.69 14.12 10.86
N PHE A 169 -6.42 14.37 9.58
CA PHE A 169 -6.89 13.49 8.52
C PHE A 169 -6.26 12.09 8.62
N LEU A 170 -4.95 12.00 8.86
CA LEU A 170 -4.27 10.73 9.08
C LEU A 170 -4.77 9.99 10.33
N TYR A 171 -5.05 10.70 11.42
CA TYR A 171 -5.64 10.12 12.62
C TYR A 171 -7.02 9.53 12.33
N TRP A 172 -7.89 10.29 11.67
CA TRP A 172 -9.20 9.81 11.26
C TRP A 172 -9.11 8.57 10.36
N MET A 173 -8.23 8.58 9.35
CA MET A 173 -8.00 7.40 8.48
C MET A 173 -7.56 6.17 9.28
N TRP A 174 -6.70 6.36 10.27
CA TRP A 174 -6.26 5.29 11.15
C TRP A 174 -7.39 4.75 12.03
N GLU A 175 -8.24 5.62 12.60
CA GLU A 175 -9.45 5.20 13.34
C GLU A 175 -10.37 4.37 12.46
N GLN A 176 -10.61 4.79 11.22
CA GLN A 176 -11.43 4.03 10.27
C GLN A 176 -10.83 2.65 9.97
N CYS A 177 -9.50 2.54 9.79
CA CYS A 177 -8.83 1.24 9.63
C CYS A 177 -8.92 0.36 10.90
N TYR A 178 -8.80 0.96 12.09
CA TYR A 178 -8.86 0.23 13.36
C TYR A 178 -10.26 -0.29 13.68
N THR A 179 -11.29 0.53 13.46
CA THR A 179 -12.70 0.16 13.73
C THR A 179 -13.16 -0.98 12.81
N ALA A 180 -12.67 -1.02 11.56
CA ALA A 180 -12.94 -2.12 10.63
C ALA A 180 -12.34 -3.48 11.07
N GLU A 181 -11.26 -3.45 11.86
CA GLU A 181 -10.53 -4.63 12.32
C GLU A 181 -11.07 -5.18 13.66
N TYR A 182 -11.62 -4.32 14.54
CA TYR A 182 -11.94 -4.68 15.93
C TYR A 182 -13.33 -4.22 16.46
N GLY A 183 -14.15 -3.53 15.67
CA GLY A 183 -15.44 -2.98 16.12
C GLY A 183 -16.68 -3.61 15.46
N PRO A 184 -17.89 -3.45 16.04
CA PRO A 184 -19.13 -3.75 15.31
C PRO A 184 -19.19 -2.82 14.11
N ALA A 185 -19.29 -3.39 12.91
CA ALA A 185 -19.31 -2.65 11.65
C ALA A 185 -20.51 -1.69 11.61
N VAL A 186 -20.33 -0.46 12.10
CA VAL A 186 -21.27 0.63 11.86
C VAL A 186 -20.97 1.12 10.45
N GLY A 187 -21.96 0.94 9.58
CA GLY A 187 -21.83 0.96 8.14
C GLY A 187 -21.15 2.20 7.57
N ILE A 188 -20.61 2.01 6.37
CA ILE A 188 -19.96 3.02 5.51
C ILE A 188 -18.54 3.39 5.98
N THR A 189 -17.71 2.41 6.33
CA THR A 189 -16.26 2.60 6.30
C THR A 189 -15.79 2.38 4.85
N PRO A 190 -15.21 3.38 4.16
CA PRO A 190 -14.54 3.12 2.89
C PRO A 190 -13.49 2.02 3.12
N LYS A 191 -13.25 1.17 2.11
CA LYS A 191 -12.19 0.15 2.13
C LYS A 191 -10.81 0.81 2.12
N LEU A 192 -10.48 1.53 3.20
CA LEU A 192 -9.22 2.23 3.38
C LEU A 192 -8.07 1.22 3.48
N ASP A 193 -8.35 -0.02 3.90
CA ASP A 193 -7.45 -1.19 3.88
C ASP A 193 -6.88 -1.49 2.48
N LYS A 194 -7.54 -0.99 1.42
CA LYS A 194 -7.11 -1.18 0.03
C LYS A 194 -6.42 0.04 -0.58
N LEU A 195 -6.32 1.15 0.14
CA LEU A 195 -5.64 2.33 -0.38
C LEU A 195 -4.15 2.06 -0.53
N ASN A 196 -3.61 2.48 -1.66
CA ASN A 196 -2.18 2.52 -1.90
C ASN A 196 -1.58 3.87 -1.46
N VAL A 197 -0.25 3.95 -1.42
CA VAL A 197 0.46 5.14 -0.95
C VAL A 197 0.22 6.37 -1.82
N GLN A 198 0.01 6.19 -3.13
CA GLN A 198 -0.28 7.29 -4.03
C GLN A 198 -1.65 7.89 -3.71
N GLU A 199 -2.68 7.07 -3.52
CA GLU A 199 -4.02 7.55 -3.15
C GLU A 199 -3.98 8.30 -1.82
N ILE A 200 -3.24 7.79 -0.82
CA ILE A 200 -3.03 8.52 0.44
C ILE A 200 -2.33 9.86 0.21
N ASN A 201 -1.33 9.93 -0.68
CA ASN A 201 -0.67 11.20 -1.00
C ASN A 201 -1.61 12.20 -1.67
N GLU A 202 -2.45 11.74 -2.59
CA GLU A 202 -3.46 12.55 -3.28
C GLU A 202 -4.48 13.09 -2.27
N MET A 203 -4.98 12.25 -1.36
CA MET A 203 -5.86 12.68 -0.28
C MET A 203 -5.23 13.72 0.66
N LEU A 204 -3.91 13.65 0.87
CA LEU A 204 -3.17 14.60 1.70
C LEU A 204 -2.72 15.86 0.95
N GLN A 205 -3.09 16.04 -0.32
CA GLN A 205 -2.89 17.32 -1.00
C GLN A 205 -3.59 18.45 -0.25
N GLU A 206 -3.10 19.68 -0.44
CA GLU A 206 -3.50 20.82 0.38
C GLU A 206 -5.01 21.09 0.33
N ASP A 207 -5.57 21.15 -0.88
CA ASP A 207 -7.00 21.39 -1.09
C ASP A 207 -7.86 20.28 -0.46
N ASN A 208 -7.47 19.03 -0.63
CA ASN A 208 -8.17 17.88 -0.07
C ASN A 208 -8.11 17.86 1.47
N ALA A 209 -6.95 18.13 2.04
CA ALA A 209 -6.78 18.20 3.49
C ALA A 209 -7.55 19.37 4.12
N ASN A 210 -7.62 20.52 3.43
CA ASN A 210 -8.45 21.65 3.84
C ASN A 210 -9.92 21.30 3.83
N PHE A 211 -10.42 20.80 2.69
CA PHE A 211 -11.82 20.41 2.51
C PHE A 211 -12.27 19.39 3.57
N VAL A 212 -11.49 18.31 3.76
CA VAL A 212 -11.86 17.26 4.71
C VAL A 212 -11.83 17.78 6.15
N TYR A 213 -10.83 18.59 6.49
CA TYR A 213 -10.76 19.16 7.83
C TYR A 213 -11.95 20.07 8.12
N GLU A 214 -12.26 21.01 7.23
CA GLU A 214 -13.27 22.04 7.46
C GLU A 214 -14.70 21.46 7.50
N HIS A 215 -14.99 20.49 6.63
CA HIS A 215 -16.35 19.96 6.49
C HIS A 215 -16.64 18.70 7.31
N PHE A 216 -15.61 17.95 7.73
CA PHE A 216 -15.79 16.67 8.42
C PHE A 216 -15.09 16.63 9.78
N LEU A 217 -13.78 16.91 9.82
CA LEU A 217 -12.99 16.65 11.02
C LEU A 217 -13.15 17.74 12.07
N PHE A 218 -13.21 19.01 11.67
CA PHE A 218 -13.37 20.14 12.58
C PHE A 218 -14.71 20.08 13.34
N PRO A 219 -15.87 19.82 12.69
CA PRO A 219 -17.11 19.55 13.40
C PRO A 219 -17.03 18.36 14.36
N GLN A 220 -16.28 17.31 14.00
CA GLN A 220 -16.15 16.08 14.78
C GLN A 220 -15.29 16.28 16.04
N TYR A 221 -14.08 16.84 15.88
CA TYR A 221 -13.10 16.96 16.97
C TYR A 221 -13.18 18.29 17.74
N HIS A 222 -13.82 19.31 17.18
CA HIS A 222 -13.94 20.65 17.78
C HIS A 222 -15.39 21.14 17.77
N ARG A 223 -16.33 20.26 18.14
CA ARG A 223 -17.77 20.50 18.05
C ARG A 223 -18.23 21.85 18.63
N GLU A 224 -17.79 22.19 19.85
CA GLU A 224 -18.19 23.45 20.51
C GLU A 224 -17.74 24.69 19.72
N ALA A 225 -16.48 24.69 19.26
CA ALA A 225 -15.95 25.79 18.46
C ALA A 225 -16.65 25.88 17.09
N TYR A 226 -16.97 24.73 16.49
CA TYR A 226 -17.73 24.68 15.24
C TYR A 226 -19.13 25.27 15.38
N GLU A 227 -19.88 24.92 16.42
CA GLU A 227 -21.22 25.49 16.65
C GLU A 227 -21.18 27.01 16.88
N VAL A 228 -20.15 27.51 17.59
CA VAL A 228 -19.95 28.96 17.75
C VAL A 228 -19.66 29.63 16.40
N LEU A 229 -18.73 29.08 15.62
CA LEU A 229 -18.41 29.62 14.29
C LEU A 229 -19.61 29.62 13.35
N LYS A 230 -20.37 28.53 13.35
CA LYS A 230 -21.61 28.40 12.59
C LYS A 230 -22.63 29.47 13.00
N ALA A 231 -22.84 29.66 14.31
CA ALA A 231 -23.75 30.69 14.81
C ALA A 231 -23.29 32.12 14.49
N LEU A 232 -21.98 32.38 14.41
CA LEU A 232 -21.44 33.67 13.97
C LEU A 232 -21.63 33.88 12.46
N LYS A 233 -21.44 32.82 11.65
CA LYS A 233 -21.72 32.83 10.20
C LYS A 233 -23.19 33.07 9.90
N ASP A 234 -24.09 32.37 10.59
CA ASP A 234 -25.55 32.53 10.43
C ASP A 234 -26.03 33.95 10.78
N LYS A 235 -25.26 34.68 11.62
CA LYS A 235 -25.50 36.08 11.97
C LYS A 235 -24.82 37.09 11.04
N GLY A 236 -24.07 36.63 10.03
CA GLY A 236 -23.32 37.50 9.11
C GLY A 236 -22.19 38.28 9.79
N LEU A 237 -21.65 37.76 10.90
CA LEU A 237 -20.61 38.46 11.68
C LEU A 237 -19.19 38.10 11.23
N ILE A 238 -19.05 37.06 10.42
CA ILE A 238 -17.78 36.61 9.82
C ILE A 238 -18.06 36.10 8.40
N ASP A 239 -17.14 36.39 7.48
CA ASP A 239 -17.19 35.92 6.09
C ASP A 239 -16.74 34.45 5.96
N GLU A 240 -16.91 33.86 4.76
CA GLU A 240 -16.61 32.45 4.46
C GLU A 240 -15.18 32.03 4.82
#